data_AF-A0A8S3WX87-F1
#
_entry.id   AF-A0A8S3WX87-F1
#
_cell.length_a   1.000
_cell.length_b   1.000
_cell.length_c   1.000
_cell.angle_alpha   90.00
_cell.angle_beta   90.00
_cell.angle_gamma   90.00
#
_symmetry.space_group_name_H-M   'P 1'
#
loop_
_entity.id
_entity.type
_entity.pdbx_description
1 polymer ?
#
loop_
_entity_poly.entity_id
_entity_poly.type
_entity_poly.pdbx_seq_one_letter_code
_entity_poly.pdbx_strand_id
1 'polypeptide(L)'
;MLYSRSLTLTDNKYFRNRIASEFRRNKTLCKPEDITFAFQKGEALLRRGSLKHTIDYSRLPKINESDLTEQFVRGGGPGGSAVNKNANCVVLTHNPTGTVIKCHISRCQDENRKLAREMLVAKLDEVLNGDDSVTAQKKRQKENKIKKLEYKKKKMAKLKEEWKRREGLV
;
A
#
# COMPACT_ATOMS: atom_id res chain seq x y z
N MET A 1 -20.09 8.02 50.31
CA MET A 1 -19.65 6.89 49.45
C MET A 1 -18.91 7.46 48.26
N LEU A 2 -17.63 7.11 48.13
CA LEU A 2 -16.74 7.50 47.04
C LEU A 2 -17.13 6.77 45.75
N TYR A 3 -17.41 7.50 44.68
CA TYR A 3 -17.42 6.94 43.32
C TYR A 3 -16.54 7.80 42.41
N SER A 4 -15.23 7.61 42.52
CA SER A 4 -14.27 7.96 41.47
C SER A 4 -14.04 6.72 40.59
N ARG A 5 -14.64 6.65 39.40
CA ARG A 5 -14.20 5.75 38.33
C ARG A 5 -14.86 6.12 36.98
N SER A 6 -14.04 6.62 36.05
CA SER A 6 -14.20 6.54 34.59
C SER A 6 -15.59 6.84 33.99
N LEU A 7 -15.84 8.10 33.62
CA LEU A 7 -16.88 8.44 32.66
C LEU A 7 -16.47 7.91 31.27
N THR A 8 -17.00 6.76 30.89
CA THR A 8 -16.98 6.29 29.51
C THR A 8 -17.82 7.23 28.65
N LEU A 9 -17.32 7.54 27.45
CA LEU A 9 -17.92 8.39 26.43
C LEU A 9 -19.44 8.15 26.38
N THR A 10 -20.22 9.05 26.98
CA THR A 10 -21.68 8.90 27.04
C THR A 10 -22.24 9.15 25.65
N ASP A 11 -22.96 8.17 25.11
CA ASP A 11 -23.65 8.30 23.83
C ASP A 11 -24.45 9.59 23.82
N ASN A 12 -24.36 10.34 22.72
CA ASN A 12 -25.06 11.62 22.53
C ASN A 12 -26.58 11.47 22.81
N LYS A 13 -27.13 10.28 22.53
CA LYS A 13 -28.51 9.90 22.85
C LYS A 13 -28.80 9.87 24.36
N TYR A 14 -27.87 9.37 25.17
CA TYR A 14 -28.00 9.33 26.64
C TYR A 14 -27.98 10.75 27.23
N PHE A 15 -27.09 11.62 26.76
CA PHE A 15 -26.99 13.00 27.25
C PHE A 15 -28.23 13.82 26.88
N ARG A 16 -28.73 13.70 25.64
CA ARG A 16 -29.96 14.37 25.19
C ARG A 16 -31.18 13.94 25.99
N ASN A 17 -31.32 12.64 26.26
CA ASN A 17 -32.45 12.13 27.05
C ASN A 17 -32.38 12.57 28.52
N ARG A 18 -31.18 12.73 29.07
CA ARG A 18 -30.97 13.23 30.44
C ARG A 18 -31.24 14.72 30.56
N ILE A 19 -30.78 15.53 29.62
CA ILE A 19 -31.13 16.96 29.54
C ILE A 19 -32.65 17.11 29.40
N ALA A 20 -33.29 16.32 28.52
CA ALA A 20 -34.74 16.35 28.35
C ALA A 20 -35.53 15.93 29.61
N SER A 21 -35.00 15.03 30.45
CA SER A 21 -35.66 14.61 31.69
C SER A 21 -35.45 15.59 32.85
N GLU A 22 -34.26 16.20 32.95
CA GLU A 22 -33.92 17.23 33.95
C GLU A 22 -34.71 18.52 33.72
N PHE A 23 -34.79 18.98 32.47
CA PHE A 23 -35.46 20.25 32.14
C PHE A 23 -37.00 20.19 32.14
N ARG A 24 -37.62 19.00 32.16
CA ARG A 24 -39.09 18.87 32.31
C ARG A 24 -39.60 19.42 33.65
N ARG A 25 -38.75 19.53 34.66
CA ARG A 25 -39.15 19.98 36.01
C ARG A 25 -39.06 21.49 36.21
N ASN A 26 -38.43 22.24 35.30
CA ASN A 26 -38.22 23.67 35.50
C ASN A 26 -38.64 24.46 34.26
N LYS A 27 -39.88 24.97 34.28
CA LYS A 27 -40.56 25.59 33.13
C LYS A 27 -40.10 27.02 32.81
N THR A 28 -39.12 27.55 33.54
CA THR A 28 -38.76 28.98 33.53
C THR A 28 -37.37 29.29 32.98
N LEU A 29 -36.56 28.31 32.58
CA LEU A 29 -35.20 28.59 32.10
C LEU A 29 -34.89 27.91 30.76
N CYS A 30 -34.58 28.78 29.79
CA CYS A 30 -34.10 28.58 28.42
C CYS A 30 -35.07 27.92 27.44
N LYS A 31 -35.53 28.72 26.46
CA LYS A 31 -36.10 28.17 25.23
C LYS A 31 -35.03 27.32 24.55
N PRO A 32 -35.38 26.17 23.96
CA PRO A 32 -34.41 25.32 23.24
C PRO A 32 -33.64 26.07 22.13
N GLU A 33 -34.24 27.14 21.61
CA GLU A 33 -33.70 28.05 20.60
C GLU A 33 -32.48 28.85 21.08
N ASP A 34 -32.40 29.15 22.39
CA ASP A 34 -31.33 29.97 22.99
C ASP A 34 -30.07 29.16 23.33
N ILE A 35 -30.12 27.83 23.19
CA ILE A 35 -28.97 26.96 23.39
C ILE A 35 -28.17 26.93 22.08
N THR A 36 -27.34 27.96 21.86
CA THR A 36 -26.34 27.94 20.78
C THR A 36 -25.25 26.94 21.14
N PHE A 37 -25.47 25.66 20.81
CA PHE A 37 -24.44 24.64 20.93
C PHE A 37 -23.41 24.91 19.84
N ALA A 38 -22.29 25.55 20.20
CA ALA A 38 -21.11 25.61 19.36
C ALA A 38 -20.51 24.19 19.27
N PHE A 39 -21.17 23.32 18.52
CA PHE A 39 -20.58 22.07 18.07
C PHE A 39 -19.54 22.45 17.03
N GLN A 40 -18.34 22.81 17.47
CA GLN A 40 -17.17 22.57 16.63
C GLN A 40 -17.21 21.07 16.37
N LYS A 41 -17.58 20.71 15.14
CA LYS A 41 -17.23 19.41 14.57
C LYS A 41 -15.71 19.43 14.63
N GLY A 42 -15.15 19.00 15.77
CA GLY A 42 -13.74 18.71 15.89
C GLY A 42 -13.48 17.88 14.65
N GLU A 43 -12.63 18.41 13.76
CA GLU A 43 -12.21 17.70 12.56
C GLU A 43 -11.95 16.30 13.05
N ALA A 44 -12.78 15.35 12.61
CA ALA A 44 -12.62 13.99 13.04
C ALA A 44 -11.21 13.65 12.57
N LEU A 45 -10.25 13.68 13.50
CA LEU A 45 -8.85 13.36 13.26
C LEU A 45 -8.92 12.02 12.57
N LEU A 46 -8.71 12.11 11.26
CA LEU A 46 -8.88 11.14 10.20
C LEU A 46 -9.44 9.81 10.69
N ARG A 47 -10.62 9.42 10.18
CA ARG A 47 -11.08 8.01 10.24
C ARG A 47 -9.82 7.15 10.18
N ARG A 48 -9.59 6.31 11.20
CA ARG A 48 -8.62 5.21 11.13
C ARG A 48 -9.12 4.21 10.08
N GLY A 49 -9.34 4.65 8.85
CA GLY A 49 -9.18 3.80 7.71
C GLY A 49 -7.77 3.26 7.87
N SER A 50 -7.65 1.96 8.05
CA SER A 50 -6.40 1.27 7.81
C SER A 50 -5.89 1.86 6.50
N LEU A 51 -4.87 2.72 6.57
CA LEU A 51 -4.15 3.15 5.39
C LEU A 51 -3.76 1.82 4.77
N LYS A 52 -4.48 1.42 3.71
CA LYS A 52 -4.08 0.26 2.92
C LYS A 52 -2.62 0.58 2.61
N HIS A 53 -1.70 -0.29 3.02
CA HIS A 53 -0.28 -0.09 2.76
C HIS A 53 -0.13 -0.17 1.23
N THR A 54 -0.43 0.92 0.57
CA THR A 54 -0.30 1.10 -0.87
C THR A 54 1.15 1.45 -1.07
N ILE A 55 1.72 0.87 -2.13
CA ILE A 55 3.10 1.18 -2.51
C ILE A 55 3.14 2.67 -2.85
N ASP A 56 4.08 3.39 -2.27
CA ASP A 56 4.25 4.82 -2.54
C ASP A 56 5.02 4.99 -3.85
N TYR A 57 4.39 5.63 -4.83
CA TYR A 57 4.95 5.93 -6.14
C TYR A 57 5.35 7.41 -6.29
N SER A 58 5.13 8.24 -5.27
CA SER A 58 5.36 9.70 -5.34
C SER A 58 6.81 10.08 -5.60
N ARG A 59 7.76 9.23 -5.19
CA ARG A 59 9.20 9.44 -5.32
C ARG A 59 9.82 8.87 -6.60
N LEU A 60 9.00 8.34 -7.51
CA LEU A 60 9.52 7.79 -8.76
C LEU A 60 10.23 8.87 -9.59
N PRO A 61 11.43 8.59 -10.14
CA PRO A 61 12.14 9.54 -10.97
C PRO A 61 11.36 9.80 -12.26
N LYS A 62 11.14 11.08 -12.58
CA LYS A 62 10.58 11.51 -13.85
C LYS A 62 11.71 11.57 -14.88
N ILE A 63 11.55 10.85 -15.98
CA ILE A 63 12.54 10.77 -17.05
C ILE A 63 12.00 11.51 -18.27
N ASN A 64 12.80 12.40 -18.85
CA ASN A 64 12.48 13.06 -20.12
C ASN A 64 12.95 12.20 -21.28
N GLU A 65 12.20 12.21 -22.38
CA GLU A 65 12.57 11.43 -23.57
C GLU A 65 13.82 11.98 -24.27
N SER A 66 14.13 13.26 -24.11
CA SER A 66 15.34 13.91 -24.65
C SER A 66 16.63 13.34 -24.09
N ASP A 67 16.58 12.80 -22.88
CA ASP A 67 17.75 12.34 -22.13
C ASP A 67 18.04 10.86 -22.38
N LEU A 68 17.22 10.22 -23.20
CA LEU A 68 17.27 8.80 -23.54
C LEU A 68 17.83 8.59 -24.94
N THR A 69 18.79 7.67 -25.02
CA THR A 69 19.29 7.18 -26.30
C THR A 69 18.90 5.72 -26.48
N GLU A 70 18.16 5.44 -27.55
CA GLU A 70 17.66 4.10 -27.90
C GLU A 70 18.50 3.50 -29.04
N GLN A 71 18.93 2.26 -28.88
CA GLN A 71 19.63 1.49 -29.92
C GLN A 71 18.99 0.11 -30.07
N PHE A 72 18.85 -0.35 -31.31
CA PHE A 72 18.30 -1.67 -31.62
C PHE A 72 19.42 -2.61 -32.04
N VAL A 73 19.55 -3.72 -31.32
CA VAL A 73 20.62 -4.69 -31.51
C VAL A 73 19.98 -6.02 -31.89
N ARG A 74 20.70 -6.82 -32.69
CA ARG A 74 20.31 -8.20 -32.97
C ARG A 74 20.68 -9.09 -31.79
N GLY A 75 19.83 -10.06 -31.45
CA GLY A 75 20.15 -11.03 -30.42
C GLY A 75 21.40 -11.81 -30.80
N GLY A 76 22.44 -11.76 -29.97
CA GLY A 76 23.64 -12.57 -30.13
C GLY A 76 23.55 -13.81 -29.24
N GLY A 77 23.45 -14.99 -29.82
CA GLY A 77 23.46 -16.26 -29.09
C GLY A 77 23.14 -17.47 -29.98
N PRO A 78 23.24 -18.70 -29.45
CA PRO A 78 22.90 -19.94 -30.17
C PRO A 78 21.37 -20.12 -30.41
N GLY A 79 20.62 -19.01 -30.50
CA GLY A 79 19.20 -19.02 -30.79
C GLY A 79 18.93 -19.32 -32.27
N GLY A 80 17.73 -19.85 -32.55
CA GLY A 80 17.29 -20.16 -33.90
C GLY A 80 17.29 -18.95 -34.84
N SER A 81 17.09 -19.20 -36.14
CA SER A 81 17.21 -18.21 -37.22
C SER A 81 16.44 -16.90 -37.00
N ALA A 82 15.32 -16.96 -36.26
CA ALA A 82 14.51 -15.79 -35.94
C ALA A 82 15.22 -14.76 -35.03
N VAL A 83 16.05 -15.22 -34.09
CA VAL A 83 16.74 -14.35 -33.11
C VAL A 83 17.91 -13.59 -33.76
N ASN A 84 18.60 -14.25 -34.70
CA ASN A 84 19.77 -13.68 -35.37
C ASN A 84 19.38 -12.69 -36.47
N LYS A 85 18.19 -12.84 -37.07
CA LYS A 85 17.73 -11.98 -38.17
C LYS A 85 17.08 -10.68 -37.68
N ASN A 86 16.33 -10.73 -36.59
CA ASN A 86 15.51 -9.60 -36.14
C ASN A 86 16.26 -8.74 -35.11
N ALA A 87 16.30 -7.42 -35.33
CA ALA A 87 16.87 -6.46 -34.38
C ALA A 87 15.82 -6.02 -33.34
N ASN A 88 15.35 -6.96 -32.54
CA ASN A 88 14.29 -6.74 -31.53
C ASN A 88 14.83 -6.40 -30.13
N CYS A 89 16.13 -6.57 -29.87
CA CYS A 89 16.74 -6.23 -28.59
C CYS A 89 16.88 -4.70 -28.49
N VAL A 90 16.37 -4.13 -27.41
CA VAL A 90 16.44 -2.69 -27.15
C VAL A 90 17.53 -2.43 -26.13
N VAL A 91 18.49 -1.58 -26.49
CA VAL A 91 19.49 -1.02 -25.58
C VAL A 91 19.10 0.43 -25.33
N LEU A 92 18.72 0.72 -24.10
CA LEU A 92 18.30 2.04 -23.65
C LEU A 92 19.37 2.60 -22.73
N THR A 93 19.89 3.78 -23.06
CA THR A 93 20.89 4.48 -22.26
C THR A 93 20.32 5.80 -21.76
N HIS A 94 20.44 6.05 -20.46
CA HIS A 94 20.11 7.33 -19.85
C HIS A 94 21.37 8.18 -19.75
N ASN A 95 21.46 9.23 -20.56
CA ASN A 95 22.67 10.03 -20.72
C ASN A 95 23.14 10.69 -19.42
N PRO A 96 22.29 11.35 -18.60
CA PRO A 96 22.77 12.08 -17.42
C PRO A 96 23.24 11.16 -16.28
N THR A 97 22.70 9.93 -16.18
CA THR A 97 23.13 8.95 -15.15
C THR A 97 24.12 7.92 -15.70
N GLY A 98 24.32 7.85 -17.01
CA GLY A 98 25.12 6.80 -17.66
C GLY A 98 24.58 5.38 -17.49
N THR A 99 23.31 5.22 -17.11
CA THR A 99 22.71 3.90 -16.87
C THR A 99 22.28 3.27 -18.20
N VAL A 100 22.79 2.07 -18.48
CA VAL A 100 22.49 1.33 -19.70
C VAL A 100 21.67 0.09 -19.36
N ILE A 101 20.56 -0.11 -20.05
CA ILE A 101 19.67 -1.26 -19.91
C ILE A 101 19.53 -1.97 -21.24
N LYS A 102 19.63 -3.29 -21.21
CA LYS A 102 19.37 -4.16 -22.36
C LYS A 102 18.12 -4.97 -22.08
N CYS A 103 17.15 -4.93 -22.99
CA CYS A 103 15.90 -5.67 -22.86
C CYS A 103 15.65 -6.51 -24.12
N HIS A 104 15.54 -7.83 -23.91
CA HIS A 104 15.16 -8.80 -24.93
C HIS A 104 14.27 -9.87 -24.29
N ILE A 105 13.03 -9.50 -24.01
CA ILE A 105 12.04 -10.36 -23.34
C ILE A 105 11.03 -10.89 -24.35
N SER A 106 10.48 -10.00 -25.18
CA SER A 106 9.49 -10.32 -26.20
C SER A 106 10.11 -10.33 -27.60
N ARG A 107 9.42 -11.00 -28.53
CA ARG A 107 9.71 -10.90 -29.97
C ARG A 107 9.37 -9.52 -30.55
N CYS A 108 8.51 -8.76 -29.87
CA CYS A 108 8.02 -7.45 -30.30
C CYS A 108 8.94 -6.33 -29.78
N GLN A 109 9.44 -5.49 -30.69
CA GLN A 109 10.33 -4.37 -30.37
C GLN A 109 9.64 -3.29 -29.50
N ASP A 110 8.38 -2.95 -29.79
CA ASP A 110 7.64 -1.94 -29.01
C ASP A 110 7.41 -2.36 -27.56
N GLU A 111 7.16 -3.65 -27.34
CA GLU A 111 7.00 -4.21 -26.00
C GLU A 111 8.33 -4.15 -25.25
N ASN A 112 9.44 -4.52 -25.91
CA ASN A 112 10.78 -4.40 -25.33
C ASN A 112 11.15 -2.93 -25.03
N ARG A 113 10.71 -1.96 -25.84
CA ARG A 113 10.94 -0.52 -25.56
C ARG A 113 10.22 -0.08 -24.29
N LYS A 114 8.94 -0.46 -24.13
CA LYS A 114 8.16 -0.16 -22.91
C LYS A 114 8.80 -0.80 -21.67
N LEU A 115 9.14 -2.07 -21.77
CA LEU A 115 9.79 -2.81 -20.68
C LEU A 115 11.16 -2.21 -20.32
N ALA A 116 11.97 -1.83 -21.31
CA ALA A 116 13.25 -1.18 -21.07
C ALA A 116 13.10 0.13 -20.27
N ARG A 117 12.09 0.94 -20.60
CA ARG A 117 11.79 2.19 -19.86
C ARG A 117 11.32 1.90 -18.43
N GLU A 118 10.47 0.92 -18.22
CA GLU A 118 10.04 0.51 -16.88
C GLU A 118 11.21 0.01 -16.03
N MET A 119 12.09 -0.80 -16.63
CA MET A 119 13.32 -1.27 -15.97
C MET A 119 14.27 -0.12 -15.64
N LEU A 120 14.36 0.89 -16.50
CA LEU A 120 15.18 2.08 -16.27
C LEU A 120 14.68 2.89 -15.08
N VAL A 121 13.38 3.18 -15.04
CA VAL A 121 12.76 3.87 -13.92
C VAL A 121 12.97 3.08 -12.63
N ALA A 122 12.74 1.76 -12.65
CA ALA A 122 12.96 0.91 -11.48
C ALA A 122 14.42 0.92 -11.02
N LYS A 123 15.38 0.90 -11.96
CA LYS A 123 16.80 0.90 -11.62
C LYS A 123 17.26 2.23 -11.05
N LEU A 124 16.80 3.35 -11.60
CA LEU A 124 17.06 4.67 -11.07
C LEU A 124 16.42 4.86 -9.69
N ASP A 125 15.19 4.38 -9.51
CA ASP A 125 14.49 4.40 -8.22
C ASP A 125 15.25 3.63 -7.14
N GLU A 126 15.80 2.46 -7.47
CA GLU A 126 16.65 1.70 -6.54
C GLU A 126 17.91 2.45 -6.13
N VAL A 127 18.55 3.14 -7.07
CA VAL A 127 19.80 3.88 -6.80
C VAL A 127 19.51 5.14 -5.98
N LEU A 128 18.42 5.84 -6.26
CA LEU A 128 18.08 7.12 -5.61
C LEU A 128 17.38 6.92 -4.25
N ASN A 129 16.43 6.01 -4.16
CA ASN A 129 15.55 5.85 -3.00
C ASN A 129 15.90 4.62 -2.13
N GLY A 130 16.71 3.67 -2.63
CA GLY A 130 17.20 2.54 -1.84
C GLY A 130 16.08 1.73 -1.17
N ASP A 131 16.01 1.79 0.17
CA ASP A 131 15.02 1.08 1.00
C ASP A 131 13.57 1.56 0.77
N ASP A 132 13.41 2.82 0.34
CA ASP A 132 12.12 3.42 0.03
C ASP A 132 11.71 3.21 -1.44
N SER A 133 12.55 2.55 -2.25
CA SER A 133 12.23 2.21 -3.63
C SER A 133 10.96 1.35 -3.73
N VAL A 134 10.25 1.49 -4.84
CA VAL A 134 9.03 0.73 -5.14
C VAL A 134 9.30 -0.78 -5.12
N THR A 135 10.50 -1.21 -5.56
CA THR A 135 10.88 -2.63 -5.56
C THR A 135 11.09 -3.15 -4.14
N ALA A 136 11.78 -2.40 -3.27
CA ALA A 136 11.96 -2.72 -1.85
C ALA A 136 10.61 -2.76 -1.11
N GLN A 137 9.74 -1.78 -1.34
CA GLN A 137 8.38 -1.75 -0.77
C GLN A 137 7.57 -2.99 -1.18
N LYS A 138 7.58 -3.36 -2.47
CA LYS A 138 6.91 -4.58 -2.97
C LYS A 138 7.47 -5.84 -2.32
N LYS A 139 8.79 -5.93 -2.15
CA LYS A 139 9.45 -7.07 -1.48
C LYS A 139 9.00 -7.19 -0.04
N ARG A 140 9.02 -6.09 0.73
CA ARG A 140 8.53 -6.04 2.12
C ARG A 140 7.08 -6.48 2.25
N GLN A 141 6.21 -6.05 1.33
CA GLN A 141 4.81 -6.47 1.32
C GLN A 141 4.64 -7.97 1.03
N LYS A 142 5.38 -8.52 0.06
CA LYS A 142 5.38 -9.95 -0.26
C LYS A 142 5.86 -10.78 0.93
N GLU A 143 6.97 -10.40 1.56
CA GLU A 143 7.50 -11.08 2.74
C GLU A 143 6.52 -11.07 3.91
N ASN A 144 5.89 -9.93 4.19
CA ASN A 144 4.86 -9.83 5.23
C ASN A 144 3.64 -10.71 4.93
N LYS A 145 3.25 -10.83 3.65
CA LYS A 145 2.19 -11.73 3.22
C LYS A 145 2.57 -13.19 3.44
N ILE A 146 3.80 -13.57 3.08
CA ILE A 146 4.33 -14.93 3.28
C ILE A 146 4.36 -15.27 4.78
N LYS A 147 4.94 -14.42 5.63
CA LYS A 147 4.99 -14.62 7.09
C LYS A 147 3.60 -14.80 7.70
N LYS A 148 2.61 -14.00 7.26
CA LYS A 148 1.21 -14.15 7.71
C LYS A 148 0.60 -15.49 7.29
N LEU A 149 0.89 -15.95 6.08
CA LEU A 149 0.40 -17.25 5.60
C LEU A 149 1.03 -18.40 6.38
N GLU A 150 2.33 -18.36 6.63
CA GLU A 150 3.04 -19.36 7.42
C GLU A 150 2.54 -19.41 8.87
N TYR A 151 2.35 -18.25 9.50
CA TYR A 151 1.78 -18.17 10.85
C TYR A 151 0.40 -18.82 10.91
N LYS A 152 -0.49 -18.52 9.95
CA LYS A 152 -1.82 -19.15 9.87
C LYS A 152 -1.72 -20.65 9.67
N LYS A 153 -0.82 -21.12 8.79
CA LYS A 153 -0.60 -22.55 8.55
C LYS A 153 -0.17 -23.28 9.82
N LYS A 154 0.82 -22.74 10.55
CA LYS A 154 1.29 -23.30 11.84
C LYS A 154 0.18 -23.32 12.88
N LYS A 155 -0.58 -22.23 13.00
CA LYS A 155 -1.73 -22.15 13.93
C LYS A 155 -2.79 -23.21 13.62
N MET A 156 -3.13 -23.38 12.33
CA MET A 156 -4.09 -24.39 11.90
C MET A 156 -3.60 -25.83 12.13
N ALA A 157 -2.31 -26.10 11.91
CA ALA A 157 -1.72 -27.40 12.20
C ALA A 157 -1.84 -27.74 13.69
N LYS A 158 -1.49 -26.79 14.58
CA LYS A 158 -1.62 -26.96 16.03
C LYS A 158 -3.06 -27.21 16.46
N LEU A 159 -4.01 -26.41 15.95
CA LEU A 159 -5.45 -26.61 16.22
C LEU A 159 -5.95 -27.98 15.75
N LYS A 160 -5.47 -28.45 14.59
CA LYS A 160 -5.83 -29.77 14.04
C LYS A 160 -5.27 -30.90 14.90
N GLU A 161 -4.03 -30.78 15.38
CA GLU A 161 -3.43 -31.75 16.30
C GLU A 161 -4.18 -31.80 17.65
N GLU A 162 -4.52 -30.64 18.21
CA GLU A 162 -5.31 -30.54 19.44
C GLU A 162 -6.71 -31.16 19.28
N TRP A 163 -7.37 -30.92 18.13
CA TRP A 163 -8.65 -31.55 17.82
C TRP A 163 -8.53 -33.07 17.70
N LYS A 164 -7.54 -33.57 16.96
CA LYS A 164 -7.30 -35.02 16.82
C LYS A 164 -7.05 -35.70 18.17
N ARG A 165 -6.29 -35.05 19.07
CA ARG A 165 -6.03 -35.54 20.43
C ARG A 165 -7.31 -35.63 21.27
N ARG A 166 -8.22 -34.67 21.12
CA ARG A 166 -9.51 -34.66 21.84
C ARG A 166 -10.43 -35.79 21.40
N GLU A 167 -10.46 -36.10 20.12
CA GLU A 167 -11.31 -37.14 19.53
C GLU A 167 -10.69 -38.55 19.62
N GLY A 168 -9.52 -38.71 20.23
CA GLY A 168 -8.85 -40.01 20.39
C GLY A 168 -8.37 -40.64 19.07
N LEU A 169 -8.15 -39.83 18.03
CA LEU A 169 -7.72 -40.25 16.69
C LEU A 169 -6.19 -40.35 16.53
N VAL A 170 -5.44 -40.28 17.64
CA VAL A 170 -3.97 -40.33 17.72
C VAL A 170 -3.56 -41.24 18.87
#